data_AF-A0A969GJJ8-F1
#
_entry.id   AF-A0A969GJJ8-F1
#
_cell.length_a   1.000
_cell.length_b   1.000
_cell.length_c   1.000
_cell.angle_alpha   90.00
_cell.angle_beta   90.00
_cell.angle_gamma   90.00
#
_symmetry.space_group_name_H-M   'P 1'
#
loop_
_entity.id
_entity.type
_entity.pdbx_description
1 polymer ?
#
loop_
_entity_poly.entity_id
_entity_poly.type
_entity_poly.pdbx_seq_one_letter_code
_entity_poly.pdbx_strand_id
1 'polypeptide(L)'
;MTRKIALFGMDGFITPMMRFFAAEGSLPTFSRMIDEGTVNQTLPSFPVWTPTNWATLSTGAHTGTHDVTTWSTEIAPGVSVDSFDGRANKAERIWNALEKAGLKGAALHYPGAHRPGPRPALSSTALAIPATPRPTSRSRPARPIPPRAKPLRPW
;
A
#
# COMPACT_ATOMS: atom_id res chain seq x y z
N MET A 1 25.32 2.49 -9.50
CA MET A 1 24.31 2.96 -8.52
C MET A 1 23.20 1.93 -8.43
N THR A 2 22.81 1.52 -7.22
CA THR A 2 21.64 0.66 -7.01
C THR A 2 20.35 1.48 -7.14
N ARG A 3 19.37 0.97 -7.89
CA ARG A 3 18.06 1.62 -7.99
C ARG A 3 17.28 1.40 -6.68
N LYS A 4 16.68 2.47 -6.16
CA LYS A 4 15.74 2.39 -5.04
C LYS A 4 14.36 2.02 -5.59
N ILE A 5 13.63 1.17 -4.87
CA ILE A 5 12.28 0.75 -5.22
C ILE A 5 11.34 1.26 -4.13
N ALA A 6 10.20 1.82 -4.54
CA ALA A 6 9.12 2.25 -3.65
C ALA A 6 7.82 1.60 -4.11
N LEU A 7 7.07 1.04 -3.15
CA LEU A 7 5.75 0.48 -3.36
C LEU A 7 4.74 1.32 -2.57
N PHE A 8 3.69 1.79 -3.24
CA PHE A 8 2.59 2.50 -2.63
C PHE A 8 1.35 1.61 -2.70
N GLY A 9 0.76 1.31 -1.55
CA GLY A 9 -0.53 0.63 -1.48
C GLY A 9 -1.64 1.65 -1.23
N MET A 10 -2.71 1.55 -2.00
CA MET A 10 -3.93 2.35 -1.84
C MET A 10 -5.09 1.38 -1.64
N ASP A 11 -5.69 1.39 -0.46
CA ASP A 11 -6.83 0.52 -0.16
C ASP A 11 -8.06 0.96 -0.96
N GLY A 12 -8.84 -0.01 -1.47
CA GLY A 12 -9.99 0.26 -2.32
C GLY A 12 -9.67 0.97 -3.64
N PHE A 13 -8.44 0.86 -4.16
CA PHE A 13 -8.06 1.53 -5.40
C PHE A 13 -8.70 0.89 -6.64
N ILE A 14 -9.64 1.62 -7.24
CA ILE A 14 -10.39 1.17 -8.42
C ILE A 14 -9.74 1.75 -9.69
N THR A 15 -9.04 0.89 -10.44
CA THR A 15 -8.29 1.30 -11.65
C THR A 15 -9.18 2.03 -12.68
N PRO A 16 -10.40 1.56 -13.01
CA PRO A 16 -11.29 2.31 -13.91
C PRO A 16 -11.62 3.73 -13.43
N MET A 17 -11.84 3.93 -12.13
CA MET A 17 -12.12 5.28 -11.58
C MET A 17 -10.90 6.17 -11.66
N MET A 18 -9.70 5.65 -11.36
CA MET A 18 -8.47 6.42 -11.54
C MET A 18 -8.29 6.86 -13.00
N ARG A 19 -8.54 5.99 -13.99
CA ARG A 19 -8.47 6.36 -15.41
C ARG A 19 -9.48 7.44 -15.78
N PHE A 20 -10.71 7.33 -15.27
CA PHE A 20 -11.75 8.34 -15.49
C PHE A 20 -11.31 9.72 -15.00
N PHE A 21 -10.85 9.84 -13.76
CA PHE A 21 -10.40 11.12 -13.20
C PHE A 21 -9.07 11.62 -13.78
N ALA A 22 -8.20 10.72 -14.25
CA ALA A 22 -6.99 11.10 -14.98
C ALA A 22 -7.33 11.73 -16.35
N ALA A 23 -8.32 11.17 -17.06
CA ALA A 23 -8.79 11.71 -18.34
C ALA A 23 -9.51 13.07 -18.20
N GLU A 24 -10.19 13.31 -17.07
CA GLU A 24 -10.77 14.62 -16.74
C GLU A 24 -9.69 15.69 -16.41
N GLY A 25 -8.44 15.27 -16.20
CA GLY A 25 -7.33 16.15 -15.79
C GLY A 25 -7.24 16.38 -14.28
N SER A 26 -8.08 15.72 -13.48
CA SER A 26 -8.11 15.81 -12.02
C SER A 26 -6.93 15.09 -11.34
N LEU A 27 -6.30 14.13 -12.02
CA LEU A 27 -5.17 13.33 -11.51
C LEU A 27 -3.90 13.45 -12.37
N PRO A 28 -3.26 14.63 -12.46
CA PRO A 28 -2.15 14.88 -13.38
C PRO A 28 -0.94 13.97 -13.17
N THR A 29 -0.66 13.57 -11.92
CA THR A 29 0.42 12.63 -11.61
C THR A 29 0.12 11.24 -12.15
N PHE A 30 -1.12 10.76 -12.03
CA PHE A 30 -1.52 9.46 -12.56
C PHE A 30 -1.53 9.47 -14.09
N SER A 31 -1.96 10.57 -14.73
CA SER A 31 -1.87 10.72 -16.19
C SER A 31 -0.42 10.52 -16.66
N ARG A 32 0.55 11.21 -16.04
CA ARG A 32 1.97 11.01 -16.36
C ARG A 32 2.44 9.58 -16.11
N MET A 33 2.05 8.95 -15.01
CA MET A 33 2.43 7.56 -14.71
C MET A 33 1.85 6.55 -15.71
N ILE A 34 0.66 6.81 -16.26
CA ILE A 34 0.08 6.01 -17.34
C ILE A 34 0.91 6.17 -18.62
N ASP A 35 1.27 7.40 -18.98
CA ASP A 35 1.98 7.71 -20.23
C ASP A 35 3.44 7.22 -20.22
N GLU A 36 4.12 7.30 -19.07
CA GLU A 36 5.53 6.92 -18.91
C GLU A 36 5.72 5.47 -18.44
N GLY A 37 4.63 4.76 -18.12
CA GLY A 37 4.67 3.50 -17.38
C GLY A 37 3.76 2.41 -17.93
N THR A 38 3.31 1.53 -17.05
CA THR A 38 2.39 0.43 -17.40
C THR A 38 1.35 0.29 -16.31
N VAL A 39 0.10 0.05 -16.72
CA VAL A 39 -1.03 -0.13 -15.82
C VAL A 39 -1.75 -1.42 -16.17
N ASN A 40 -1.82 -2.32 -15.20
CA ASN A 40 -2.49 -3.61 -15.32
C ASN A 40 -3.52 -3.76 -14.20
N GLN A 41 -4.60 -4.49 -14.49
CA GLN A 41 -5.52 -4.98 -13.48
C GLN A 41 -5.09 -6.38 -13.04
N THR A 42 -5.15 -6.63 -11.74
CA THR A 42 -4.80 -7.92 -11.14
C THR A 42 -6.01 -8.49 -10.41
N LEU A 43 -6.06 -9.81 -10.30
CA LEU A 43 -7.05 -10.47 -9.46
C LEU A 43 -6.62 -10.36 -8.00
N PRO A 44 -7.55 -10.03 -7.08
CA PRO A 44 -7.24 -10.05 -5.66
C PRO A 44 -7.04 -11.49 -5.18
N SER A 45 -6.40 -11.62 -4.02
CA SER A 45 -6.33 -12.88 -3.28
C SER A 45 -7.71 -13.21 -2.69
N PHE A 46 -8.11 -14.48 -2.77
CA PHE A 46 -9.36 -14.96 -2.20
C PHE A 46 -9.13 -15.53 -0.79
N PRO A 47 -9.94 -15.16 0.23
CA PRO A 47 -11.11 -14.26 0.15
C PRO A 47 -10.72 -12.77 0.08
N VAL A 48 -11.60 -11.97 -0.55
CA VAL A 48 -11.33 -10.56 -0.93
C VAL A 48 -11.47 -9.60 0.27
N TRP A 49 -10.87 -9.96 1.41
CA TRP A 49 -10.77 -9.10 2.57
C TRP A 49 -9.51 -8.25 2.51
N THR A 50 -9.59 -7.04 3.07
CA THR A 50 -8.46 -6.12 3.23
C THR A 50 -7.25 -6.79 3.90
N PRO A 51 -7.35 -7.41 5.10
CA PRO A 51 -6.21 -8.05 5.75
C PRO A 51 -5.58 -9.17 4.90
N THR A 52 -6.41 -9.96 4.21
CA THR A 52 -5.95 -11.01 3.30
C THR A 52 -5.06 -10.46 2.19
N ASN A 53 -5.52 -9.41 1.50
CA ASN A 53 -4.79 -8.84 0.36
C ASN A 53 -3.53 -8.09 0.78
N TRP A 54 -3.53 -7.38 1.92
CA TRP A 54 -2.32 -6.78 2.47
C TRP A 54 -1.29 -7.83 2.93
N ALA A 55 -1.73 -8.97 3.46
CA ALA A 55 -0.87 -10.10 3.77
C ALA A 55 -0.27 -10.72 2.50
N THR A 56 -1.07 -10.94 1.46
CA THR A 56 -0.60 -11.42 0.15
C THR A 56 0.44 -10.47 -0.45
N LEU A 57 0.17 -9.15 -0.47
CA LEU A 57 1.10 -8.16 -1.03
C LEU A 57 2.44 -8.08 -0.28
N SER A 58 2.43 -8.23 1.05
CA SER A 58 3.66 -8.15 1.84
C SER A 58 4.51 -9.41 1.79
N THR A 59 3.92 -10.56 1.49
CA THR A 59 4.59 -11.87 1.55
C THR A 59 4.84 -12.47 0.17
N GLY A 60 4.07 -12.04 -0.85
CA GLY A 60 4.04 -12.69 -2.15
C GLY A 60 3.44 -14.10 -2.12
N ALA A 61 2.83 -14.51 -1.01
CA ALA A 61 2.32 -15.86 -0.79
C ALA A 61 0.80 -15.94 -0.90
N HIS A 62 0.28 -17.14 -1.19
CA HIS A 62 -1.16 -17.39 -1.18
C HIS A 62 -1.73 -17.48 0.24
N THR A 63 -3.06 -17.40 0.34
CA THR A 63 -3.78 -17.45 1.61
C THR A 63 -3.51 -18.71 2.43
N GLY A 64 -3.37 -19.87 1.78
CA GLY A 64 -2.99 -21.11 2.47
C GLY A 64 -1.57 -21.10 3.07
N THR A 65 -0.72 -20.14 2.71
CA THR A 65 0.64 -20.00 3.24
C THR A 65 0.72 -18.94 4.33
N HIS A 66 0.13 -17.76 4.11
CA HIS A 66 0.16 -16.69 5.10
C HIS A 66 -0.96 -16.76 6.15
N ASP A 67 -1.98 -17.59 5.92
CA ASP A 67 -3.09 -17.96 6.83
C ASP A 67 -4.09 -16.86 7.18
N VAL A 68 -3.75 -15.60 6.91
CA VAL A 68 -4.68 -14.47 7.02
C VAL A 68 -5.80 -14.60 5.99
N THR A 69 -7.00 -15.00 6.42
CA THR A 69 -8.15 -15.24 5.54
C THR A 69 -9.42 -14.52 5.97
N THR A 70 -9.45 -13.88 7.14
CA THR A 70 -10.61 -13.12 7.61
C THR A 70 -10.15 -11.85 8.35
N TRP A 71 -11.06 -11.17 9.05
CA TRP A 71 -10.69 -10.08 9.96
C TRP A 71 -10.10 -10.56 11.29
N SER A 72 -10.37 -11.81 11.69
CA SER A 72 -9.89 -12.40 12.94
C SER A 72 -9.22 -13.75 12.65
N THR A 73 -7.93 -13.86 12.95
CA THR A 73 -7.15 -15.08 12.68
C THR A 73 -6.93 -15.83 13.99
N GLU A 74 -7.30 -17.10 14.01
CA GLU A 74 -6.99 -17.99 15.13
C GLU A 74 -5.51 -18.41 15.05
N ILE A 75 -4.72 -18.01 16.05
CA ILE A 75 -3.28 -18.31 16.10
C ILE A 75 -2.97 -19.53 16.97
N ALA A 76 -3.89 -19.90 17.85
CA ALA A 76 -3.87 -21.10 18.68
C ALA A 76 -5.31 -21.45 19.09
N PRO A 77 -5.60 -22.69 19.53
CA PRO A 77 -6.95 -23.10 19.90
C PRO A 77 -7.63 -22.12 20.87
N GLY A 78 -8.71 -21.48 20.42
CA GLY A 78 -9.47 -20.49 21.20
C GLY A 78 -8.79 -19.12 21.38
N VAL A 79 -7.66 -18.87 20.72
CA VAL A 79 -6.93 -17.61 20.74
C VAL A 79 -6.95 -16.99 19.35
N SER A 80 -7.82 -16.01 19.17
CA SER A 80 -7.89 -15.22 17.95
C SER A 80 -7.31 -13.83 18.15
N VAL A 81 -6.66 -13.33 17.11
CA VAL A 81 -6.14 -11.97 17.04
C VAL A 81 -6.73 -11.24 15.84
N ASP A 82 -6.74 -9.92 15.89
CA ASP A 82 -7.00 -9.10 14.71
C ASP A 82 -6.01 -9.49 13.61
N SER A 83 -6.47 -9.60 12.38
CA SER A 83 -5.63 -10.06 11.28
C SER A 83 -4.56 -9.06 10.82
N PHE A 84 -4.62 -7.81 11.29
CA PHE A 84 -3.52 -6.85 11.19
C PHE A 84 -2.52 -6.97 12.34
N ASP A 85 -2.75 -7.85 13.31
CA ASP A 85 -1.71 -8.24 14.26
C ASP A 85 -0.60 -8.98 13.51
N GLY A 86 0.64 -8.64 13.85
CA GLY A 86 1.82 -9.26 13.29
C GLY A 86 1.83 -10.79 13.38
N ARG A 87 1.20 -11.34 14.43
CA ARG A 87 1.13 -12.77 14.74
C ARG A 87 0.17 -13.54 13.84
N ALA A 88 -0.80 -12.88 13.21
CA ALA A 88 -1.77 -13.53 12.34
C ALA A 88 -1.12 -14.10 11.07
N ASN A 89 -0.05 -13.47 10.59
CA ASN A 89 0.61 -13.86 9.35
C ASN A 89 1.73 -14.88 9.60
N LYS A 90 1.60 -16.05 9.00
CA LYS A 90 2.58 -17.15 9.12
C LYS A 90 3.70 -17.12 8.08
N ALA A 91 3.57 -16.31 7.03
CA ALA A 91 4.55 -16.23 5.95
C ALA A 91 5.58 -15.11 6.18
N GLU A 92 6.76 -15.28 5.59
CA GLU A 92 7.79 -14.23 5.63
C GLU A 92 7.37 -13.02 4.82
N ARG A 93 7.54 -11.83 5.40
CA ARG A 93 7.27 -10.56 4.74
C ARG A 93 8.53 -10.05 4.03
N ILE A 94 8.34 -9.33 2.94
CA ILE A 94 9.43 -8.85 2.07
C ILE A 94 10.48 -8.03 2.83
N TRP A 95 10.10 -7.22 3.81
CA TRP A 95 11.07 -6.46 4.60
C TRP A 95 11.90 -7.33 5.55
N ASN A 96 11.38 -8.47 6.02
CA ASN A 96 12.16 -9.44 6.79
C ASN A 96 13.17 -10.16 5.85
N ALA A 97 12.75 -10.50 4.64
CA ALA A 97 13.63 -11.08 3.63
C ALA A 97 14.75 -10.11 3.24
N LEU A 98 14.44 -8.82 3.07
CA LEU A 98 15.44 -7.76 2.83
C LEU A 98 16.43 -7.67 3.99
N GLU A 99 15.96 -7.66 5.24
CA GLU A 99 16.81 -7.64 6.45
C GLU A 99 17.77 -8.83 6.48
N LYS A 100 17.28 -10.05 6.23
CA LYS A 100 18.11 -11.28 6.15
C LYS A 100 19.16 -11.22 5.04
N ALA A 101 18.83 -10.59 3.91
CA ALA A 101 19.75 -10.39 2.80
C ALA A 101 20.77 -9.26 3.03
N GLY A 102 20.75 -8.58 4.19
CA GLY A 102 21.60 -7.43 4.47
C GLY A 102 21.22 -6.16 3.70
N LEU A 103 19.99 -6.11 3.16
CA LEU A 103 19.45 -5.00 2.39
C LEU A 103 18.63 -4.06 3.29
N LYS A 104 18.59 -2.79 2.91
CA LYS A 104 17.80 -1.77 3.61
C LYS A 104 16.37 -1.75 3.04
N GLY A 105 15.39 -1.95 3.91
CA GLY A 105 13.96 -1.83 3.59
C GLY A 105 13.20 -1.20 4.75
N ALA A 106 12.07 -0.56 4.44
CA ALA A 106 11.18 0.01 5.43
C ALA A 106 9.72 -0.18 4.99
N ALA A 107 8.84 -0.44 5.96
CA ALA A 107 7.39 -0.44 5.79
C ALA A 107 6.82 0.68 6.65
N LEU A 108 6.06 1.59 6.04
CA LEU A 108 5.47 2.75 6.72
C LEU A 108 3.94 2.67 6.61
N HIS A 109 3.27 2.75 7.76
CA HIS A 109 1.80 2.70 7.86
C HIS A 109 1.19 1.50 7.09
N TYR A 110 1.93 0.40 7.02
CA TYR A 110 1.51 -0.77 6.27
C TYR A 110 0.62 -1.65 7.17
N PRO A 111 -0.63 -1.96 6.77
CA PRO A 111 -1.52 -2.81 7.57
C PRO A 111 -0.93 -4.20 7.78
N GLY A 112 -0.91 -4.69 9.02
CA GLY A 112 -0.26 -5.98 9.32
C GLY A 112 1.25 -5.93 9.47
N ALA A 113 1.89 -4.75 9.43
CA ALA A 113 3.34 -4.63 9.60
C ALA A 113 3.80 -4.65 11.07
N HIS A 114 2.87 -4.71 12.02
CA HIS A 114 3.23 -4.95 13.42
C HIS A 114 4.04 -6.25 13.53
N ARG A 115 5.01 -6.31 14.45
CA ARG A 115 5.80 -7.53 14.67
C ARG A 115 5.09 -8.44 15.68
N PRO A 116 5.15 -9.77 15.48
CA PRO A 116 5.02 -10.69 16.59
C PRO A 116 6.35 -10.73 17.38
N GLY A 117 6.40 -10.13 18.58
CA GLY A 117 7.52 -10.33 19.53
C GLY A 117 8.06 -9.08 20.25
N PRO A 118 8.91 -9.25 21.29
CA PRO A 118 9.23 -8.23 22.30
C PRO A 118 10.30 -7.19 21.89
N ARG A 119 10.86 -7.26 20.68
CA ARG A 119 11.85 -6.26 20.22
C ARG A 119 11.20 -5.27 19.26
N PRO A 120 11.32 -3.95 19.50
CA PRO A 120 10.91 -2.96 18.53
C PRO A 120 11.89 -3.03 17.35
N ALA A 121 11.50 -3.69 16.26
CA ALA A 121 11.95 -3.17 14.98
C ALA A 121 11.31 -1.80 14.80
N LEU A 122 11.95 -0.92 14.03
CA LEU A 122 11.34 0.33 13.57
C LEU A 122 10.07 0.04 12.75
N SER A 123 8.97 -0.25 13.45
CA SER A 123 7.59 0.02 13.09
C SER A 123 7.28 1.38 13.70
N SER A 124 8.03 2.40 13.30
CA SER A 124 7.68 3.74 13.70
C SER A 124 6.54 4.21 12.79
N THR A 125 5.35 4.27 13.37
CA THR A 125 4.47 5.42 13.18
C THR A 125 5.22 6.67 13.66
N ALA A 126 6.31 7.01 13.01
CA ALA A 126 7.12 8.23 13.13
C ALA A 126 8.19 8.15 12.04
N LEU A 127 7.84 8.75 10.91
CA LEU A 127 8.79 9.13 9.88
C LEU A 127 9.83 10.08 10.52
N ALA A 128 11.03 9.59 10.82
CA ALA A 128 12.17 10.46 11.10
C ALA A 128 12.64 11.08 9.78
N ILE A 129 11.93 12.10 9.29
CA ILE A 129 12.50 13.02 8.30
C ILE A 129 13.54 13.86 9.07
N PRO A 130 14.83 13.85 8.71
CA PRO A 130 15.72 14.89 9.21
C PRO A 130 15.15 16.24 8.78
N ALA A 131 14.85 17.12 9.75
CA ALA A 131 14.21 18.39 9.51
C ALA A 131 15.02 19.22 8.50
N THR A 132 14.57 19.25 7.25
CA THR A 132 15.03 20.24 6.28
C THR A 132 14.37 21.58 6.65
N PRO A 133 15.11 22.71 6.65
CA PRO A 133 14.52 24.02 6.92
C PRO A 133 13.37 24.28 5.95
N ARG A 134 12.21 24.71 6.47
CA ARG A 134 11.06 25.07 5.63
C ARG A 134 11.44 26.19 4.66
N PRO A 135 11.19 26.05 3.35
CA PRO A 135 11.18 27.20 2.47
C PRO A 135 10.01 28.10 2.86
N THR A 136 10.27 29.39 3.06
CA THR A 136 9.23 30.41 3.29
C THR A 136 8.24 30.42 2.12
N SER A 137 6.96 30.24 2.41
CA SER A 137 5.89 30.20 1.40
C SER A 137 5.77 31.54 0.65
N ARG A 138 6.05 31.55 -0.65
CA ARG A 138 5.45 32.54 -1.55
C ARG A 138 4.13 31.98 -2.05
N SER A 139 3.05 32.73 -1.88
CA SER A 139 1.72 32.39 -2.38
C SER A 139 1.75 32.22 -3.90
N ARG A 140 1.29 31.07 -4.38
CA ARG A 140 1.01 30.84 -5.80
C ARG A 140 -0.47 31.16 -6.04
N PRO A 141 -0.82 31.92 -7.08
CA PRO A 141 -2.23 32.18 -7.40
C PRO A 141 -2.93 30.90 -7.85
N ALA A 142 -4.21 30.79 -7.50
CA ALA A 142 -5.08 29.66 -7.85
C ALA A 142 -5.20 29.51 -9.37
N ARG A 143 -5.08 28.27 -9.87
CA ARG A 143 -5.40 27.95 -11.27
C ARG A 143 -6.91 27.80 -11.44
N PRO A 144 -7.50 28.29 -12.55
CA PRO A 144 -8.91 28.11 -12.82
C PRO A 144 -9.25 26.63 -13.06
N ILE A 145 -10.44 26.25 -12.60
CA ILE A 145 -11.02 24.91 -12.72
C ILE A 145 -11.48 24.72 -14.18
N PRO A 146 -11.10 23.61 -14.86
CA PRO A 146 -11.58 23.33 -16.21
C PRO A 146 -13.10 23.03 -16.23
N PRO A 147 -13.80 23.31 -17.34
CA PRO A 147 -15.24 23.11 -17.44
C PRO A 147 -15.62 21.61 -17.41
N ARG A 148 -16.79 21.32 -16.81
CA ARG A 148 -17.36 19.97 -16.66
C ARG A 148 -17.39 19.20 -17.99
N ALA A 149 -16.89 17.97 -17.97
CA ALA A 149 -17.00 17.04 -19.08
C ALA A 149 -18.47 16.66 -19.37
N LYS A 150 -18.80 16.47 -20.65
CA LYS A 150 -20.14 16.06 -21.11
C LYS A 150 -20.52 14.68 -20.56
N PRO A 151 -21.81 14.42 -20.27
CA PRO A 151 -22.25 13.11 -19.81
C PRO A 151 -22.05 12.06 -20.91
N LEU A 152 -21.37 10.96 -20.57
CA LEU A 152 -21.16 9.83 -21.48
C LEU A 152 -22.34 8.85 -21.43
N ARG A 153 -22.61 8.24 -22.58
CA ARG A 153 -23.72 7.30 -22.84
C ARG A 153 -23.57 6.03 -21.98
N PRO A 154 -24.69 5.39 -21.59
CA PRO A 154 -24.67 4.15 -20.81
C PRO A 154 -24.10 3.00 -21.65
N TRP A 155 -23.38 2.12 -20.96
CA TRP A 155 -22.95 0.80 -21.43
C TRP A 155 -24.14 -0.12 -21.61
#